data_AF-A0A2U1MEX7-F1
#
_entry.id   AF-A0A2U1MEX7-F1
#
_cell.length_a   1.000
_cell.length_b   1.000
_cell.length_c   1.000
_cell.angle_alpha   90.00
_cell.angle_beta   90.00
_cell.angle_gamma   90.00
#
_symmetry.space_group_name_H-M   'P 1'
#
loop_
_entity.id
_entity.type
_entity.pdbx_description
1 polymer ?
#
loop_
_entity_poly.entity_id
_entity_poly.type
_entity_poly.pdbx_seq_one_letter_code
_entity_poly.pdbx_strand_id
1 'polypeptide(L)'
;MKENLQLSQVSTLAGLCISLVKTGKYESYSMIDRLIRLILTLPVSTATTERAFSAMKICKNRLRNKMADEFLADSLVVYIEKEIAETFSSEYVVDVFKNLKGRKADL
;
A
#
# COMPACT_ATOMS: atom_id res chain seq x y z
N MET A 1 -18.64 33.61 -26.07
CA MET A 1 -17.96 32.30 -26.00
C MET A 1 -16.49 32.55 -25.70
N LYS A 2 -16.09 32.70 -24.42
CA LYS A 2 -14.69 32.96 -24.05
C LYS A 2 -13.97 31.62 -24.01
N GLU A 3 -13.17 31.36 -25.04
CA GLU A 3 -12.26 30.22 -25.07
C GLU A 3 -11.37 30.23 -23.83
N ASN A 4 -11.11 29.03 -23.30
CA ASN A 4 -10.35 28.81 -22.08
C ASN A 4 -8.85 29.00 -22.33
N LEU A 5 -8.45 30.26 -22.49
CA LEU A 5 -7.07 30.67 -22.74
C LEU A 5 -6.09 30.20 -21.64
N GLN A 6 -6.59 29.81 -20.47
CA GLN A 6 -5.82 29.30 -19.33
C GLN A 6 -5.45 27.82 -19.44
N LEU A 7 -6.21 27.00 -20.21
CA LEU A 7 -5.93 25.56 -20.33
C LEU A 7 -4.93 25.25 -21.45
N SER A 8 -4.86 26.08 -22.50
CA SER A 8 -4.02 25.85 -23.69
C SER A 8 -2.53 26.16 -23.46
N GLN A 9 -2.18 26.86 -22.39
CA GLN A 9 -0.81 27.29 -22.06
C GLN A 9 -0.09 26.37 -21.07
N VAL A 10 -0.69 25.22 -20.73
CA VAL A 10 -0.15 24.33 -19.70
C VAL A 10 0.68 23.20 -20.32
N SER A 11 1.98 23.17 -20.01
CA SER A 11 2.92 22.19 -20.55
C SER A 11 3.06 20.90 -19.72
N THR A 12 2.53 20.88 -18.50
CA THR A 12 2.67 19.73 -17.59
C THR A 12 1.34 19.18 -17.13
N LEU A 13 1.32 17.87 -16.92
CA LEU A 13 0.16 17.15 -16.41
C LEU A 13 -0.28 17.64 -15.02
N ALA A 14 0.69 17.94 -14.14
CA ALA A 14 0.44 18.53 -12.84
C ALA A 14 -0.15 19.95 -12.95
N GLY A 15 0.40 20.78 -13.85
CA GLY A 15 -0.15 22.11 -14.13
C GLY A 15 -1.59 22.04 -14.66
N LEU A 16 -1.93 20.98 -15.41
CA LEU A 16 -3.27 20.81 -15.97
C LEU A 16 -4.26 20.48 -14.87
N CYS A 17 -3.89 19.59 -13.95
CA CYS A 17 -4.66 19.30 -12.75
C CYS A 17 -4.93 20.55 -11.91
N ILE A 18 -3.90 21.37 -11.67
CA ILE A 18 -4.03 22.62 -10.90
C ILE A 18 -4.98 23.60 -11.60
N SER A 19 -4.89 23.69 -12.93
CA SER A 19 -5.72 24.60 -13.72
C SER A 19 -7.20 24.16 -13.77
N LEU A 20 -7.46 22.84 -13.83
CA LEU A 20 -8.81 22.27 -13.77
C LEU A 20 -9.49 22.55 -12.42
N VAL A 21 -8.74 22.45 -11.32
CA VAL A 21 -9.23 22.77 -9.97
C VAL A 21 -9.51 24.27 -9.84
N LYS A 22 -8.55 25.12 -10.23
CA LYS A 22 -8.69 26.60 -10.14
C LYS A 22 -9.85 27.14 -10.96
N THR A 23 -10.15 26.54 -12.11
CA THR A 23 -11.24 26.96 -12.99
C THR A 23 -12.59 26.34 -12.61
N GLY A 24 -12.65 25.46 -11.60
CA GLY A 24 -13.88 24.75 -11.21
C GLY A 24 -14.36 23.76 -12.26
N LYS A 25 -13.52 23.41 -13.24
CA LYS A 25 -13.88 22.60 -14.41
C LYS A 25 -13.69 21.10 -14.23
N TYR A 26 -13.16 20.69 -13.08
CA TYR A 26 -13.01 19.29 -12.73
C TYR A 26 -14.36 18.55 -12.72
N GLU A 27 -15.47 19.23 -12.40
CA GLU A 27 -16.82 18.67 -12.50
C GLU A 27 -17.26 18.42 -13.95
N SER A 28 -17.00 19.38 -14.84
CA SER A 28 -17.33 19.27 -16.27
C SER A 28 -16.46 18.24 -17.00
N TYR A 29 -15.23 18.02 -16.52
CA TYR A 29 -14.26 17.10 -17.11
C TYR A 29 -13.81 16.02 -16.11
N SER A 30 -14.76 15.42 -15.39
CA SER A 30 -14.49 14.45 -14.32
C SER A 30 -13.64 13.26 -14.77
N MET A 31 -13.85 12.77 -16.00
CA MET A 31 -13.08 11.65 -16.55
C MET A 31 -11.61 12.03 -16.81
N ILE A 32 -11.37 13.23 -17.36
CA ILE A 32 -10.02 13.73 -17.63
C ILE A 32 -9.29 13.97 -16.32
N ASP A 33 -9.95 14.64 -15.38
CA ASP A 33 -9.41 14.90 -14.06
C ASP A 33 -9.02 13.62 -13.30
N ARG A 34 -9.89 12.59 -13.34
CA ARG A 34 -9.60 11.28 -12.73
C ARG A 34 -8.43 10.56 -13.39
N LEU A 35 -8.34 10.59 -14.73
CA LEU A 35 -7.22 10.00 -15.47
C LEU A 35 -5.90 10.68 -15.11
N ILE A 36 -5.90 12.02 -15.06
CA ILE A 36 -4.71 12.79 -14.71
C ILE A 36 -4.24 12.44 -13.30
N ARG A 37 -5.15 12.42 -12.32
CA ARG A 37 -4.83 12.02 -10.94
C ARG A 37 -4.26 10.62 -10.89
N LEU A 38 -4.85 9.67 -11.61
CA LEU A 38 -4.34 8.29 -11.66
C LEU A 38 -2.89 8.28 -12.16
N ILE A 39 -2.62 8.90 -13.32
CA ILE A 39 -1.27 8.98 -13.89
C ILE A 39 -0.27 9.63 -12.93
N LEU A 40 -0.67 10.69 -12.23
CA LEU A 40 0.20 11.36 -11.24
C LEU A 40 0.45 10.50 -9.99
N THR A 41 -0.49 9.65 -9.59
CA THR A 41 -0.35 8.73 -8.44
C THR A 41 0.39 7.43 -8.77
N LEU A 42 0.41 7.02 -10.04
CA LEU A 42 1.05 5.78 -10.48
C LEU A 42 2.52 5.68 -10.06
N PRO A 43 3.39 6.70 -10.26
CA PRO A 43 4.80 6.63 -9.84
C PRO A 43 4.97 6.37 -8.34
N VAL A 44 4.11 6.97 -7.51
CA VAL A 44 4.14 6.79 -6.06
C VAL A 44 3.71 5.36 -5.71
N SER A 45 2.67 4.85 -6.35
CA SER A 45 2.23 3.47 -6.19
C SER A 45 3.32 2.48 -6.61
N THR A 46 3.96 2.68 -7.76
CA THR A 46 5.05 1.83 -8.25
C THR A 46 6.24 1.84 -7.31
N ALA A 47 6.69 3.01 -6.84
CA ALA A 47 7.79 3.09 -5.88
C ALA A 47 7.46 2.40 -4.55
N THR A 48 6.20 2.46 -4.12
CA THR A 48 5.72 1.80 -2.90
C THR A 48 5.71 0.28 -3.05
N THR A 49 5.21 -0.24 -4.18
CA THR A 49 5.20 -1.68 -4.44
C THR A 49 6.61 -2.23 -4.62
N GLU A 50 7.49 -1.54 -5.35
CA GLU A 50 8.91 -1.91 -5.48
C GLU A 50 9.60 -1.99 -4.12
N ARG A 51 9.36 -1.01 -3.24
CA ARG A 51 9.90 -1.01 -1.87
C ARG A 51 9.37 -2.21 -1.07
N ALA A 52 8.07 -2.50 -1.14
CA ALA A 52 7.46 -3.64 -0.46
C ALA A 52 8.04 -4.97 -0.96
N PHE A 53 8.19 -5.16 -2.27
CA PHE A 53 8.82 -6.35 -2.85
C PHE A 53 10.29 -6.47 -2.48
N SER A 54 11.02 -5.37 -2.37
CA SER A 54 12.40 -5.38 -1.90
C SER A 54 12.50 -5.83 -0.43
N ALA A 55 11.63 -5.31 0.44
CA ALA A 55 11.54 -5.76 1.83
C ALA A 55 11.19 -7.26 1.91
N MET A 56 10.21 -7.71 1.12
CA MET A 56 9.84 -9.12 1.02
C MET A 56 11.01 -9.99 0.55
N LYS A 57 11.79 -9.53 -0.44
CA LYS A 57 12.99 -10.22 -0.91
C LYS A 57 14.05 -10.31 0.19
N ILE A 58 14.22 -9.27 1.00
CA ILE A 58 15.12 -9.29 2.16
C ILE A 58 14.62 -10.29 3.21
N CYS A 59 13.34 -10.27 3.57
CA CYS A 59 12.74 -11.25 4.48
C CYS A 59 12.95 -12.68 3.96
N LYS A 60 12.57 -12.95 2.70
CA LYS A 60 12.69 -14.26 2.06
C LYS A 60 14.14 -14.73 1.96
N ASN A 61 15.10 -13.86 1.67
CA ASN A 61 16.52 -14.23 1.54
C ASN A 61 17.27 -14.31 2.88
N ARG A 62 16.97 -13.44 3.86
CA ARG A 62 17.60 -13.50 5.19
C ARG A 62 17.06 -14.65 6.04
N LEU A 63 15.78 -14.98 5.91
CA LEU A 63 15.13 -16.11 6.61
C LEU A 63 15.29 -17.44 5.84
N ARG A 64 16.08 -17.43 4.75
CA ARG A 64 16.28 -18.56 3.82
C ARG A 64 17.19 -19.66 4.36
N ASN A 65 16.83 -20.20 5.52
CA ASN A 65 17.05 -21.63 5.74
C ASN A 65 15.99 -22.31 6.64
N LYS A 66 14.83 -21.67 6.94
CA LYS A 66 13.84 -22.33 7.82
C LYS A 66 12.35 -22.07 7.55
N MET A 67 11.96 -21.12 6.70
CA MET A 67 10.54 -20.76 6.49
C MET A 67 10.04 -21.18 5.11
N ALA A 68 9.02 -22.04 5.06
CA ALA A 68 8.27 -22.36 3.84
C ALA A 68 7.43 -21.15 3.38
N ASP A 69 7.03 -21.11 2.10
CA ASP A 69 6.27 -19.99 1.52
C ASP A 69 4.95 -19.72 2.27
N GLU A 70 4.31 -20.75 2.84
CA GLU A 70 3.11 -20.61 3.69
C GLU A 70 3.37 -19.76 4.93
N PHE A 71 4.46 -20.02 5.66
CA PHE A 71 4.77 -19.28 6.87
C PHE A 71 5.15 -17.81 6.60
N LEU A 72 5.72 -17.53 5.42
CA LEU A 72 5.95 -16.16 4.97
C LEU A 72 4.62 -15.43 4.69
N ALA A 73 3.67 -16.10 4.04
CA ALA A 73 2.34 -15.56 3.79
C ALA A 73 1.61 -15.26 5.11
N ASP A 74 1.60 -16.20 6.05
CA ASP A 74 0.99 -16.02 7.37
C ASP A 74 1.64 -14.87 8.15
N SER A 75 2.98 -14.77 8.11
CA SER A 75 3.71 -13.68 8.78
C SER A 75 3.40 -12.31 8.16
N LEU A 76 3.22 -12.25 6.84
CA LEU A 76 2.86 -11.02 6.15
C LEU A 76 1.46 -10.56 6.51
N VAL A 77 0.50 -11.48 6.70
CA VAL A 77 -0.85 -11.17 7.18
C VAL A 77 -0.78 -10.52 8.56
N VAL A 78 -0.01 -11.08 9.49
CA VAL A 78 0.18 -10.48 10.83
C VAL A 78 0.83 -9.09 10.76
N TYR A 79 1.76 -8.88 9.83
CA TYR A 79 2.40 -7.58 9.64
C TYR A 79 1.47 -6.52 9.04
N ILE A 80 0.62 -6.91 8.07
CA ILE A 80 -0.38 -6.01 7.47
C ILE A 80 -1.43 -5.63 8.53
N GLU A 81 -1.90 -6.60 9.29
CA GLU A 81 -2.92 -6.43 10.34
C GLU A 81 -2.29 -6.09 11.69
N LYS A 82 -1.14 -5.37 11.70
CA LYS A 82 -0.36 -5.11 12.91
C LYS A 82 -1.15 -4.36 13.99
N GLU A 83 -2.04 -3.46 13.60
CA GLU A 83 -2.91 -2.73 14.55
C GLU A 83 -3.85 -3.68 15.30
N ILE A 84 -4.39 -4.69 14.61
CA ILE A 84 -5.21 -5.73 15.21
C ILE A 84 -4.33 -6.67 16.03
N ALA A 85 -3.16 -7.04 15.52
CA ALA A 85 -2.20 -7.91 16.22
C ALA A 85 -1.74 -7.32 17.55
N GLU A 86 -1.55 -6.00 17.62
CA GLU A 86 -1.19 -5.27 18.85
C GLU A 86 -2.26 -5.33 19.94
N THR A 87 -3.51 -5.67 19.60
CA THR A 87 -4.58 -5.88 20.58
C THR A 87 -4.36 -7.17 21.38
N PHE A 88 -3.58 -8.11 20.86
CA PHE A 88 -3.29 -9.38 21.52
C PHE A 88 -1.92 -9.34 22.21
N SER A 89 -1.87 -9.78 23.48
CA SER A 89 -0.60 -9.92 24.17
C SER A 89 0.15 -11.18 23.73
N SER A 90 1.49 -11.15 23.77
CA SER A 90 2.32 -12.32 23.49
C SER A 90 1.99 -13.50 24.39
N GLU A 91 1.68 -13.23 25.65
CA GLU A 91 1.35 -14.24 26.66
C GLU A 91 0.02 -14.92 26.32
N TYR A 92 -0.98 -14.14 25.87
CA TYR A 92 -2.26 -14.68 25.40
C TYR A 92 -2.07 -15.61 24.20
N VAL A 93 -1.27 -15.20 23.22
CA VAL A 93 -0.98 -16.01 22.02
C VAL A 93 -0.26 -17.32 22.40
N VAL A 94 0.71 -17.26 23.32
CA VAL A 94 1.44 -18.44 23.82
C VAL A 94 0.52 -19.39 24.56
N ASP A 95 -0.39 -18.88 25.40
CA ASP A 95 -1.34 -19.71 26.15
C ASP A 95 -2.31 -20.44 25.22
N VAL A 96 -2.92 -19.72 24.27
CA VAL A 96 -3.79 -20.31 23.25
C VAL A 96 -3.04 -21.37 22.43
N PHE A 97 -1.79 -21.09 22.05
CA PHE A 97 -0.98 -22.04 21.30
C PHE A 97 -0.66 -23.33 22.09
N LYS A 98 -0.34 -23.21 23.38
CA LYS A 98 -0.13 -24.36 24.28
C LYS A 98 -1.39 -25.23 24.37
N ASN A 99 -2.56 -24.60 24.45
CA ASN A 99 -3.85 -25.27 24.59
C ASN A 99 -4.34 -25.92 23.28
N LEU A 100 -3.91 -25.45 22.11
CA LEU A 100 -4.40 -25.92 20.81
C LEU A 100 -3.92 -27.32 20.38
N LYS A 101 -2.83 -27.87 20.94
CA LYS A 101 -2.29 -29.17 20.46
C LYS A 101 -1.78 -30.15 21.53
N GLY A 102 -1.93 -29.88 22.82
CA GLY A 102 -1.29 -30.72 23.85
C GLY A 102 0.24 -30.83 23.68
N ARG A 103 0.83 -29.95 22.85
CA ARG A 103 2.26 -29.85 22.62
C ARG A 103 2.78 -28.95 23.72
N LYS A 104 3.35 -29.56 24.76
CA LYS A 104 4.10 -28.82 25.78
C LYS A 104 5.26 -28.11 25.08
N ALA A 105 5.14 -26.81 24.89
CA ALA A 105 6.31 -25.96 24.75
C ALA A 105 6.87 -25.81 26.16
N ASP A 106 7.87 -26.62 26.50
CA ASP A 106 8.74 -26.33 27.63
C ASP A 106 9.52 -25.06 27.26
N LEU A 107 9.25 -23.99 28.02
CA LEU A 107 10.05 -22.78 28.08
C LEU A 107 10.94 -22.90 29.33
#